data_AF-A0A822CX33-F1
#
_entry.id   AF-A0A822CX33-F1
#
_cell.length_a   1.000
_cell.length_b   1.000
_cell.length_c   1.000
_cell.angle_alpha   90.00
_cell.angle_beta   90.00
_cell.angle_gamma   90.00
#
_symmetry.space_group_name_H-M   'P 1'
#
loop_
_entity.id
_entity.type
_entity.pdbx_description
1 polymer ?
#
loop_
_entity_poly.entity_id
_entity_poly.type
_entity_poly.pdbx_seq_one_letter_code
_entity_poly.pdbx_strand_id
1 'polypeptide(L)'
;MGSAYSRTALRTRIHALIYNQWLPSIFLTLNPADIHNPVTLYFAGVKLDLDNIQMEQLMDTYKRAEIIASQPVATAKFFHLLISNILITMISGGVVGSIKAYFGTVESQGRGSLHLHLLIWLDHDMKPADMKEKIQNADFREKLKAYLEDIIKEDLDEFKDKHVFENLHVTRTLNTPPRLSQDNIYAALRTMDLTGLGENINKSPVWSTPIKQQLSPSTPYASPLRNKSLQTPTHDRPTSSKK
;
A
#
# COMPACT_ATOMS: atom_id res chain seq x y z
N MET A 1 -4.89 -1.12 9.70
CA MET A 1 -4.68 -2.51 9.23
C MET A 1 -4.42 -3.52 10.34
N GLY A 2 -4.70 -3.19 11.61
CA GLY A 2 -4.30 -4.04 12.74
C GLY A 2 -5.20 -5.24 13.07
N SER A 3 -6.48 -5.24 12.65
CA SER A 3 -7.41 -6.33 12.99
C SER A 3 -7.43 -7.43 11.91
N ALA A 4 -7.62 -8.68 12.33
CA ALA A 4 -7.76 -9.83 11.41
C ALA A 4 -8.87 -9.59 10.38
N TYR A 5 -10.00 -9.00 10.81
CA TYR A 5 -11.09 -8.61 9.92
C TYR A 5 -10.65 -7.64 8.82
N SER A 6 -9.91 -6.58 9.19
CA SER A 6 -9.44 -5.59 8.20
C SER A 6 -8.51 -6.21 7.16
N ARG A 7 -7.62 -7.12 7.57
CA ARG A 7 -6.72 -7.84 6.67
C ARG A 7 -7.48 -8.76 5.72
N THR A 8 -8.50 -9.48 6.21
CA THR A 8 -9.36 -10.33 5.38
C THR A 8 -10.13 -9.50 4.35
N ALA A 9 -10.73 -8.37 4.76
CA ALA A 9 -11.46 -7.51 3.84
C ALA A 9 -10.58 -6.96 2.70
N LEU A 10 -9.35 -6.53 3.01
CA LEU A 10 -8.39 -6.06 2.02
C LEU A 10 -7.94 -7.20 1.08
N ARG A 11 -7.69 -8.41 1.63
CA ARG A 11 -7.37 -9.59 0.82
C ARG A 11 -8.49 -9.93 -0.17
N THR A 12 -9.75 -9.87 0.27
CA THR A 12 -10.90 -10.10 -0.61
C THR A 12 -10.93 -9.09 -1.77
N ARG A 13 -10.65 -7.81 -1.50
CA ARG A 13 -10.56 -6.78 -2.55
C ARG A 13 -9.43 -7.06 -3.55
N ILE A 14 -8.26 -7.43 -3.04
CA ILE A 14 -7.11 -7.80 -3.88
C ILE A 14 -7.47 -9.02 -4.75
N HIS A 15 -8.09 -10.06 -4.19
CA HIS A 15 -8.49 -11.25 -4.94
C HIS A 15 -9.53 -10.92 -6.02
N ALA A 16 -10.50 -10.04 -5.72
CA ALA A 16 -11.48 -9.59 -6.72
C ALA A 16 -10.81 -8.83 -7.88
N LEU A 17 -9.82 -7.98 -7.58
CA LEU A 17 -9.03 -7.32 -8.60
C LEU A 17 -8.20 -8.31 -9.42
N ILE A 18 -7.59 -9.31 -8.77
CA ILE A 18 -6.84 -10.35 -9.48
C ILE A 18 -7.75 -11.14 -10.43
N TYR A 19 -8.97 -11.46 -9.98
CA TYR A 19 -9.94 -12.15 -10.81
C TYR A 19 -10.34 -11.33 -12.04
N ASN A 20 -10.46 -10.00 -11.92
CA ASN A 20 -10.91 -9.12 -13.00
C ASN A 20 -9.78 -8.56 -13.90
N GLN A 21 -8.59 -8.36 -13.34
CA GLN A 21 -7.47 -7.67 -13.98
C GLN A 21 -6.22 -8.55 -14.17
N TRP A 22 -6.30 -9.83 -13.83
CA TRP A 22 -5.16 -10.76 -13.78
C TRP A 22 -4.16 -10.39 -12.68
N LEU A 23 -2.91 -10.84 -12.78
CA LEU A 23 -1.90 -10.57 -11.77
C LEU A 23 -1.42 -9.12 -11.83
N PRO A 24 -1.12 -8.49 -10.68
CA PRO A 24 -0.53 -7.16 -10.66
C PRO A 24 0.87 -7.18 -11.31
N SER A 25 1.20 -6.11 -12.02
CA SER A 25 2.49 -5.94 -12.71
C SER A 25 3.57 -5.44 -11.75
N ILE A 26 3.21 -4.59 -10.78
CA ILE A 26 4.15 -3.95 -9.86
C ILE A 26 3.64 -4.06 -8.42
N PHE A 27 4.54 -4.43 -7.51
CA PHE A 27 4.38 -4.21 -6.07
C PHE A 27 5.33 -3.09 -5.64
N LEU A 28 4.77 -2.02 -5.08
CA LEU A 28 5.50 -0.82 -4.69
C LEU A 28 5.24 -0.50 -3.22
N THR A 29 6.29 -0.14 -2.49
CA THR A 29 6.16 0.41 -1.14
C THR A 29 6.74 1.81 -1.12
N LEU A 30 5.92 2.80 -0.75
CA LEU A 30 6.37 4.18 -0.53
C LEU A 30 6.51 4.40 0.98
N ASN A 31 7.74 4.62 1.44
CA ASN A 31 8.06 4.84 2.85
C ASN A 31 8.80 6.17 3.04
N PRO A 32 8.09 7.31 3.04
CA PRO A 32 8.72 8.61 3.27
C PRO A 32 9.32 8.72 4.66
N ALA A 33 10.57 9.19 4.74
CA ALA A 33 11.19 9.53 6.02
C ALA A 33 10.57 10.82 6.56
N ASP A 34 9.88 10.75 7.68
CA ASP A 34 9.23 11.88 8.34
C ASP A 34 10.22 12.71 9.20
N ILE A 35 11.11 12.03 9.95
CA ILE A 35 12.09 12.65 10.88
C ILE A 35 13.06 13.62 10.21
N HIS A 36 13.42 13.33 8.96
CA HIS A 36 14.43 14.07 8.22
C HIS A 36 13.83 15.00 7.17
N ASN A 37 12.50 15.09 7.09
CA ASN A 37 11.85 15.91 6.09
C ASN A 37 11.46 17.30 6.64
N PRO A 38 11.98 18.38 6.05
CA PRO A 38 11.65 19.75 6.46
C PRO A 38 10.16 20.09 6.38
N VAL A 39 9.43 19.51 5.42
CA VAL A 39 7.98 19.73 5.26
C VAL A 39 7.21 19.17 6.45
N THR A 40 7.63 18.03 7.01
CA THR A 40 7.05 17.48 8.24
C THR A 40 7.25 18.42 9.42
N LEU A 41 8.45 18.99 9.57
CA LEU A 41 8.77 19.95 10.63
C LEU A 41 7.96 21.25 10.48
N TYR A 42 7.79 21.72 9.24
CA TYR A 42 6.94 22.86 8.95
C TYR A 42 5.49 22.61 9.38
N PHE A 43 4.93 21.44 9.07
CA PHE A 43 3.59 21.06 9.55
C PHE A 43 3.51 20.90 11.07
N ALA A 44 4.63 20.58 11.72
CA ALA A 44 4.76 20.59 13.17
C ALA A 44 4.97 22.01 13.75
N GLY A 45 4.79 23.07 12.95
CA GLY A 45 4.88 24.46 13.43
C GLY A 45 6.29 24.94 13.71
N VAL A 46 7.32 24.21 13.26
CA VAL A 46 8.70 24.72 13.27
C VAL A 46 8.79 25.83 12.23
N LYS A 47 9.24 27.01 12.65
CA LYS A 47 9.47 28.14 11.74
C LYS A 47 10.65 27.80 10.83
N LEU A 48 10.35 27.49 9.58
CA LEU A 48 11.32 27.17 8.54
C LEU A 48 11.05 28.07 7.34
N ASP A 49 12.12 28.58 6.74
CA ASP A 49 12.07 29.14 5.40
C ASP A 49 12.11 27.98 4.40
N LEU A 50 10.98 27.74 3.72
CA LEU A 50 10.85 26.64 2.77
C LEU A 50 11.59 26.91 1.45
N ASP A 51 11.87 28.18 1.14
CA ASP A 51 12.57 28.58 -0.09
C ASP A 51 14.10 28.50 0.09
N ASN A 52 14.59 28.48 1.33
CA ASN A 52 16.01 28.41 1.66
C ASN A 52 16.28 27.45 2.83
N ILE A 53 16.08 26.15 2.59
CA ILE A 53 16.29 25.11 3.60
C ILE A 53 17.79 24.77 3.68
N GLN A 54 18.41 25.07 4.83
CA GLN A 54 19.77 24.63 5.14
C GLN A 54 19.71 23.38 6.02
N MET A 55 19.89 22.20 5.41
CA MET A 55 19.73 20.90 6.08
C MET A 55 20.71 20.71 7.23
N GLU A 56 21.91 21.29 7.12
CA GLU A 56 22.99 21.27 8.11
C GLU A 56 22.68 22.15 9.33
N GLN A 57 21.83 23.15 9.16
CA GLN A 57 21.39 24.05 10.24
C GLN A 57 20.11 23.57 10.94
N LEU A 58 19.53 22.45 10.48
CA LEU A 58 18.41 21.85 11.18
C LEU A 58 18.84 21.36 12.57
N MET A 59 17.87 21.35 13.50
CA MET A 59 18.04 20.79 14.84
C MET A 59 18.56 19.34 14.77
N ASP A 60 19.23 18.88 15.83
CA ASP A 60 19.70 17.50 15.93
C ASP A 60 18.58 16.46 15.67
N THR A 61 18.98 15.29 15.17
CA THR A 61 18.07 14.17 14.84
C THR A 61 17.15 13.80 16.00
N TYR A 62 17.68 13.78 17.23
CA TYR A 62 16.87 13.46 18.40
C TYR A 62 15.79 14.51 18.63
N LYS A 63 16.14 15.80 18.49
CA LYS A 63 15.20 16.89 18.69
C LYS A 63 14.08 16.90 17.64
N ARG A 64 14.43 16.61 16.38
CA ARG A 64 13.43 16.44 15.30
C ARG A 64 12.48 15.29 15.60
N ALA A 65 13.01 14.14 16.03
CA ALA A 65 12.20 12.99 16.38
C ALA A 65 11.25 13.27 17.57
N GLU A 66 11.73 14.02 18.58
CA GLU A 66 10.90 14.47 19.70
C GLU A 66 9.73 15.35 19.24
N ILE A 67 10.00 16.36 18.40
CA ILE A 67 8.96 17.25 17.84
C ILE A 67 7.93 16.44 17.05
N ILE A 68 8.38 15.54 16.19
CA ILE A 68 7.49 14.74 15.34
C ILE A 68 6.65 13.78 16.19
N ALA A 69 7.26 13.12 17.18
CA ALA A 69 6.55 12.26 18.12
C ALA A 69 5.45 13.01 18.89
N SER A 70 5.67 14.30 19.18
CA SER A 70 4.67 15.15 19.84
C SER A 70 3.54 15.61 18.90
N GLN A 71 3.71 15.51 17.57
CA GLN A 71 2.75 16.00 16.57
C GLN A 71 2.39 14.96 15.51
N PRO A 72 1.67 13.88 15.87
CA PRO A 72 1.24 12.84 14.93
C PRO A 72 0.42 13.37 13.74
N VAL A 73 -0.33 14.45 13.93
CA VAL A 73 -1.13 15.07 12.87
C VAL A 73 -0.24 15.71 11.79
N ALA A 74 0.90 16.28 12.16
CA ALA A 74 1.85 16.85 11.21
C ALA A 74 2.42 15.76 10.29
N THR A 75 2.81 14.62 10.87
CA THR A 75 3.26 13.43 10.13
C THR A 75 2.18 12.92 9.17
N ALA A 76 0.92 12.84 9.63
CA ALA A 76 -0.19 12.41 8.77
C ALA A 76 -0.44 13.37 7.60
N LYS A 77 -0.38 14.70 7.82
CA LYS A 77 -0.50 15.72 6.77
C LYS A 77 0.61 15.61 5.73
N PHE A 78 1.85 15.52 6.20
CA PHE A 78 3.01 15.34 5.33
C PHE A 78 2.87 14.08 4.47
N PHE A 79 2.58 12.95 5.10
CA PHE A 79 2.40 11.68 4.40
C PHE A 79 1.28 11.78 3.37
N HIS A 80 0.12 12.31 3.75
CA HIS A 80 -1.01 12.49 2.84
C HIS A 80 -0.65 13.37 1.64
N LEU A 81 -0.02 14.53 1.87
CA LEU A 81 0.38 15.45 0.81
C LEU A 81 1.36 14.79 -0.18
N LEU A 82 2.41 14.17 0.35
CA LEU A 82 3.45 13.54 -0.46
C LEU A 82 2.90 12.36 -1.27
N ILE A 83 2.17 11.46 -0.63
CA ILE A 83 1.60 10.29 -1.30
C ILE A 83 0.57 10.71 -2.35
N SER A 84 -0.31 11.67 -2.05
CA SER A 84 -1.30 12.15 -3.02
C SER A 84 -0.63 12.72 -4.26
N ASN A 85 0.42 13.51 -4.09
CA ASN A 85 1.20 14.04 -5.21
C ASN A 85 1.86 12.91 -6.01
N ILE A 86 2.52 11.95 -5.36
CA ILE A 86 3.13 10.81 -6.07
C ILE A 86 2.07 10.03 -6.87
N LEU A 87 0.91 9.76 -6.28
CA LEU A 87 -0.17 9.03 -6.95
C LEU A 87 -0.72 9.79 -8.17
N ILE A 88 -0.86 11.11 -8.08
CA ILE A 88 -1.41 11.93 -9.17
C ILE A 88 -0.35 12.17 -10.25
N THR A 89 0.84 12.65 -9.88
CA THR A 89 1.82 13.16 -10.84
C THR A 89 2.74 12.08 -11.39
N MET A 90 3.09 11.06 -10.59
CA MET A 90 4.02 10.02 -11.03
C MET A 90 3.27 8.77 -11.48
N ILE A 91 2.41 8.23 -10.61
CA ILE A 91 1.70 6.98 -10.90
C ILE A 91 0.66 7.22 -12.00
N SER A 92 -0.33 8.08 -11.74
CA SER A 92 -1.36 8.41 -12.74
C SER A 92 -0.81 9.27 -13.88
N GLY A 93 0.28 10.00 -13.65
CA GLY A 93 0.98 10.76 -14.69
C GLY A 93 1.84 9.91 -15.63
N GLY A 94 1.92 8.59 -15.42
CA GLY A 94 2.45 7.65 -16.39
C GLY A 94 3.94 7.33 -16.28
N VAL A 95 4.61 7.70 -15.18
CA VAL A 95 6.04 7.36 -14.95
C VAL A 95 6.26 5.85 -14.99
N VAL A 96 5.29 5.06 -14.53
CA VAL A 96 5.34 3.59 -14.56
C VAL A 96 4.67 2.98 -15.79
N GLY A 97 4.23 3.81 -16.75
CA GLY A 97 3.43 3.40 -17.91
C GLY A 97 1.93 3.61 -17.70
N SER A 98 1.13 3.21 -18.71
CA SER A 98 -0.33 3.26 -18.64
C SER A 98 -0.84 2.30 -17.55
N ILE A 99 -1.79 2.76 -16.72
CA ILE A 99 -2.31 2.01 -15.58
C ILE A 99 -3.75 1.61 -15.85
N LYS A 100 -4.03 0.32 -15.72
CA LYS A 100 -5.38 -0.24 -15.81
C LYS A 100 -6.11 -0.20 -14.48
N ALA A 101 -5.40 -0.46 -13.38
CA ALA A 101 -5.92 -0.41 -12.02
C ALA A 101 -4.78 -0.30 -11.00
N TYR A 102 -5.09 0.17 -9.79
CA TYR A 102 -4.19 0.05 -8.64
C TYR A 102 -4.99 -0.22 -7.36
N PHE A 103 -4.32 -0.80 -6.37
CA PHE A 103 -4.84 -1.00 -5.03
C PHE A 103 -3.81 -0.54 -4.01
N GLY A 104 -4.23 0.32 -3.07
CA GLY A 104 -3.35 0.88 -2.05
C GLY A 104 -3.85 0.67 -0.65
N THR A 105 -2.92 0.50 0.29
CA THR A 105 -3.23 0.44 1.71
C THR A 105 -2.12 1.05 2.56
N VAL A 106 -2.53 1.80 3.58
CA VAL A 106 -1.62 2.51 4.49
C VAL A 106 -1.46 1.71 5.78
N GLU A 107 -0.21 1.51 6.17
CA GLU A 107 0.18 0.87 7.42
C GLU A 107 1.10 1.80 8.22
N SER A 108 1.03 1.70 9.54
CA SER A 108 2.00 2.33 10.43
C SER A 108 3.13 1.34 10.71
N GLN A 109 4.37 1.76 10.47
CA GLN A 109 5.56 1.00 10.80
C GLN A 109 5.72 0.85 12.33
N GLY A 110 6.53 -0.11 12.79
CA GLY A 110 6.79 -0.32 14.23
C GLY A 110 7.46 0.85 14.99
N ARG A 111 7.82 1.93 14.27
CA ARG A 111 8.33 3.19 14.83
C ARG A 111 7.29 4.33 14.76
N GLY A 112 6.12 4.07 14.17
CA GLY A 112 4.99 4.99 14.06
C GLY A 112 4.97 5.86 12.79
N SER A 113 5.99 5.81 11.94
CA SER A 113 5.92 6.39 10.59
C SER A 113 4.90 5.65 9.73
N LEU A 114 4.37 6.32 8.71
CA LEU A 114 3.41 5.74 7.77
C LEU A 114 4.10 5.30 6.49
N HIS A 115 3.68 4.15 5.94
CA HIS A 115 4.08 3.71 4.61
C HIS A 115 2.87 3.22 3.82
N LEU A 116 2.93 3.39 2.50
CA LEU A 116 1.91 2.93 1.55
C LEU A 116 2.40 1.66 0.86
N HIS A 117 1.61 0.60 0.92
CA HIS A 117 1.74 -0.54 0.02
C HIS A 117 0.81 -0.38 -1.17
N LEU A 118 1.33 -0.55 -2.37
CA LEU A 118 0.62 -0.39 -3.63
C LEU A 118 0.81 -1.62 -4.51
N LEU A 119 -0.29 -2.10 -5.08
CA LEU A 119 -0.32 -3.04 -6.19
C LEU A 119 -0.80 -2.27 -7.43
N ILE A 120 -0.07 -2.37 -8.54
CA ILE A 120 -0.39 -1.67 -9.79
C ILE A 120 -0.53 -2.70 -10.91
N TRP A 121 -1.60 -2.58 -11.69
CA TRP A 121 -1.84 -3.29 -12.93
C TRP A 121 -1.57 -2.34 -14.08
N LEU A 122 -0.52 -2.62 -14.82
CA LEU A 122 -0.21 -1.86 -16.02
C LEU A 122 -1.13 -2.30 -17.16
N ASP A 123 -1.45 -1.36 -18.04
CA ASP A 123 -2.17 -1.62 -19.28
C ASP A 123 -1.18 -2.11 -20.35
N HIS A 124 -0.77 -3.38 -20.24
CA HIS A 124 0.04 -4.05 -21.24
C HIS A 124 -0.46 -5.47 -21.50
N ASP A 125 -0.33 -5.92 -22.75
CA ASP A 125 -0.78 -7.24 -23.16
C ASP A 125 0.27 -8.34 -23.00
N MET A 126 1.51 -7.97 -22.63
CA MET A 126 2.63 -8.91 -22.57
C MET A 126 2.50 -9.87 -21.38
N LYS A 127 2.30 -11.16 -21.67
CA LYS A 127 2.24 -12.24 -20.69
C LYS A 127 3.63 -12.85 -20.47
N PRO A 128 3.85 -13.56 -19.34
CA PRO A 128 5.10 -14.29 -19.12
C PRO A 128 5.45 -15.28 -20.25
N ALA A 129 4.44 -15.89 -20.89
CA ALA A 129 4.63 -16.77 -22.05
C ALA A 129 5.19 -16.01 -23.26
N ASP A 130 4.62 -14.84 -23.57
CA ASP A 130 5.08 -13.99 -24.68
C ASP A 130 6.52 -13.51 -24.44
N MET A 131 6.87 -13.23 -23.18
CA MET A 131 8.24 -12.87 -22.80
C MET A 131 9.22 -14.02 -23.06
N LYS A 132 8.83 -15.26 -22.71
CA LYS A 132 9.64 -16.46 -22.94
C LYS A 132 9.89 -16.71 -24.42
N GLU A 133 8.89 -16.45 -25.27
CA GLU A 133 9.00 -16.54 -26.72
C GLU A 133 9.89 -15.43 -27.29
N LYS A 134 9.65 -14.16 -26.90
CA LYS A 134 10.44 -13.01 -27.38
C LYS A 134 11.92 -13.10 -27.03
N ILE A 135 12.26 -13.65 -25.86
CA ILE A 135 13.66 -13.87 -25.45
C ILE A 135 14.41 -14.79 -26.42
N GLN A 136 13.72 -15.67 -27.16
CA GLN A 136 14.38 -16.54 -28.16
C GLN A 136 15.00 -15.71 -29.30
N ASN A 137 14.43 -14.55 -29.63
CA ASN A 137 14.99 -13.62 -30.61
C ASN A 137 16.25 -12.92 -30.03
N ALA A 138 17.36 -13.01 -30.77
CA ALA A 138 18.65 -12.46 -30.34
C ALA A 138 18.62 -10.92 -30.21
N ASP A 139 18.03 -10.21 -31.17
CA ASP A 139 17.95 -8.75 -31.16
C ASP A 139 17.13 -8.23 -29.98
N PHE A 140 16.00 -8.88 -29.69
CA PHE A 140 15.18 -8.54 -28.53
C PHE A 140 15.94 -8.76 -27.22
N ARG A 141 16.67 -9.87 -27.12
CA ARG A 141 17.46 -10.22 -25.94
C ARG A 141 18.57 -9.22 -25.68
N GLU A 142 19.29 -8.79 -26.71
CA GLU A 142 20.35 -7.78 -26.57
C GLU A 142 19.77 -6.41 -26.19
N LYS A 143 18.63 -6.01 -26.77
CA LYS A 143 17.92 -4.78 -26.36
C LYS A 143 17.45 -4.84 -24.91
N LEU A 144 16.91 -5.98 -24.47
CA LEU A 144 16.48 -6.18 -23.09
C LEU A 144 17.67 -6.08 -22.11
N LYS A 145 18.81 -6.70 -22.44
CA LYS A 145 20.03 -6.55 -21.63
C LYS A 145 20.47 -5.10 -21.54
N ALA A 146 20.58 -4.41 -22.67
CA ALA A 146 20.97 -3.00 -22.69
C ALA A 146 20.04 -2.13 -21.84
N TYR A 147 18.73 -2.38 -21.89
CA TYR A 147 17.75 -1.71 -21.04
C TYR A 147 17.98 -2.02 -19.54
N LEU A 148 18.19 -3.29 -19.17
CA LEU A 148 18.43 -3.68 -17.78
C LEU A 148 19.71 -3.05 -17.23
N GLU A 149 20.79 -3.04 -18.01
CA GLU A 149 22.07 -2.39 -17.64
C GLU A 149 21.94 -0.86 -17.51
N ASP A 150 21.01 -0.23 -18.23
CA ASP A 150 20.77 1.21 -18.12
C ASP A 150 19.97 1.58 -16.85
N ILE A 151 18.98 0.76 -16.48
CA ILE A 151 18.08 1.08 -15.35
C ILE A 151 18.56 0.52 -14.01
N ILE A 152 19.33 -0.57 -14.01
CA ILE A 152 19.86 -1.18 -12.79
C ILE A 152 21.21 -0.53 -12.51
N LYS A 153 21.24 0.38 -11.53
CA LYS A 153 22.47 1.01 -11.04
C LYS A 153 22.65 0.67 -9.57
N GLU A 154 23.85 0.22 -9.24
CA GLU A 154 24.28 0.03 -7.86
C GLU A 154 25.39 1.05 -7.58
N ASP A 155 25.16 1.95 -6.63
CA ASP A 155 26.19 2.88 -6.15
C ASP A 155 26.66 2.40 -4.78
N LEU A 156 27.87 1.83 -4.75
CA LEU A 156 28.53 1.34 -3.54
C LEU A 156 29.63 2.29 -3.05
N ASP A 157 29.86 3.41 -3.73
CA ASP A 157 31.06 4.21 -3.51
C ASP A 157 31.04 4.94 -2.15
N GLU A 158 29.86 5.32 -1.64
CA GLU A 158 29.71 5.92 -0.31
C GLU A 158 29.98 4.96 0.88
N PHE A 159 30.09 3.66 0.64
CA PHE A 159 30.32 2.65 1.69
C PHE A 159 31.78 2.22 1.82
N LYS A 160 32.65 2.58 0.87
CA LYS A 160 34.08 2.20 0.89
C LYS A 160 34.88 2.96 1.95
N ASP A 161 34.48 4.19 2.31
CA ASP A 161 35.24 5.06 3.21
C ASP A 161 34.84 4.98 4.71
N LYS A 162 33.84 4.16 5.08
CA LYS A 162 33.37 4.08 6.48
C LYS A 162 34.07 3.03 7.35
N HIS A 163 35.18 2.45 6.90
CA HIS A 163 35.99 1.49 7.66
C HIS A 163 37.17 2.10 8.44
N VAL A 164 37.02 3.31 8.99
CA VAL A 164 37.96 3.82 9.99
C VAL A 164 37.16 4.53 11.09
N PHE A 165 36.74 3.82 12.13
CA PHE A 165 36.60 4.30 13.52
C PHE A 165 36.26 3.09 14.43
N GLU A 166 37.18 2.12 14.51
CA GLU A 166 37.28 1.33 15.74
C GLU A 166 38.07 2.16 16.76
N ASN A 167 37.55 2.19 17.99
CA ASN A 167 38.11 2.81 19.20
C ASN A 167 37.70 4.27 19.51
N LEU A 168 36.42 4.49 19.78
CA LEU A 168 36.01 5.43 20.81
C LEU A 168 34.94 4.77 21.70
N HIS A 169 35.39 4.31 22.88
CA HIS A 169 34.50 3.93 23.98
C HIS A 169 33.77 5.17 24.49
N VAL A 170 32.74 5.60 23.76
CA VAL A 170 31.72 6.51 24.28
C VAL A 170 30.57 5.61 24.72
N THR A 171 30.34 5.54 26.03
CA THR A 171 29.11 5.00 26.59
C THR A 171 27.96 5.91 26.17
N ARG A 172 27.47 5.73 24.94
CA ARG A 172 26.30 6.43 24.41
C ARG A 172 25.09 5.77 25.08
N THR A 173 24.51 6.43 26.07
CA THR A 173 23.14 6.14 26.48
C THR A 173 22.28 6.24 25.22
N LEU A 174 21.85 5.10 24.69
CA LEU A 174 20.94 5.02 23.56
C LEU A 174 19.56 5.48 24.04
N ASN A 175 19.38 6.79 24.17
CA ASN A 175 18.06 7.38 24.28
C ASN A 175 17.34 7.10 22.97
N THR A 176 16.48 6.08 23.00
CA THR A 176 15.67 5.73 21.85
C THR A 176 14.68 6.86 21.64
N PRO A 177 14.58 7.47 20.44
CA PRO A 177 13.64 8.54 20.21
C PRO A 177 12.20 8.08 20.54
N PRO A 178 11.34 8.98 21.03
CA PRO A 178 9.98 8.65 21.40
C PRO A 178 9.22 8.08 20.20
N ARG A 179 8.46 7.00 20.43
CA ARG A 179 7.62 6.37 19.41
C ARG A 179 6.25 7.04 19.36
N LEU A 180 5.76 7.29 18.14
CA LEU A 180 4.37 7.73 17.94
C LEU A 180 3.39 6.62 18.33
N SER A 181 2.28 6.97 18.98
CA SER A 181 1.20 6.00 19.24
C SER A 181 0.41 5.72 17.96
N GLN A 182 0.15 4.43 17.70
CA GLN A 182 -0.51 3.96 16.49
C GLN A 182 -1.95 4.48 16.35
N ASP A 183 -2.65 4.65 17.47
CA ASP A 183 -4.05 5.09 17.50
C ASP A 183 -4.23 6.56 17.09
N ASN A 184 -3.32 7.44 17.53
CA ASN A 184 -3.37 8.86 17.20
C ASN A 184 -3.17 9.12 15.71
N ILE A 185 -2.32 8.30 15.07
CA ILE A 185 -2.04 8.41 13.63
C ILE A 185 -3.26 8.01 12.81
N TYR A 186 -3.90 6.88 13.14
CA TYR A 186 -5.09 6.43 12.42
C TYR A 186 -6.31 7.33 12.65
N ALA A 187 -6.40 8.00 13.81
CA ALA A 187 -7.40 9.03 14.03
C ALA A 187 -7.16 10.24 13.09
N ALA A 188 -5.92 10.71 12.98
CA ALA A 188 -5.56 11.80 12.07
C ALA A 188 -5.82 11.45 10.60
N LEU A 189 -5.43 10.25 10.16
CA LEU A 189 -5.68 9.78 8.78
C LEU A 189 -7.18 9.68 8.47
N ARG A 190 -8.04 9.30 9.42
CA ARG A 190 -9.50 9.24 9.17
C ARG A 190 -10.12 10.60 8.88
N THR A 191 -9.51 11.68 9.34
CA THR A 191 -9.92 13.04 9.00
C THR A 191 -9.40 13.50 7.63
N MET A 192 -8.45 12.76 7.05
CA MET A 192 -7.79 13.07 5.78
C MET A 192 -8.22 12.02 4.75
N ASP A 193 -9.33 12.28 4.06
CA ASP A 193 -9.90 11.35 3.09
C ASP A 193 -8.91 11.00 1.97
N LEU A 194 -8.42 9.76 1.97
CA LEU A 194 -7.59 9.19 0.91
C LEU A 194 -8.42 8.43 -0.15
N THR A 195 -9.72 8.23 0.08
CA THR A 195 -10.59 7.43 -0.78
C THR A 195 -11.10 8.22 -2.00
N GLY A 196 -11.16 9.56 -1.91
CA GLY A 196 -11.55 10.44 -3.02
C GLY A 196 -10.53 10.60 -4.15
N LEU A 197 -9.29 10.10 -3.99
CA LEU A 197 -8.25 10.17 -5.03
C LEU A 197 -8.55 9.27 -6.25
N GLY A 198 -9.46 8.29 -6.09
CA GLY A 198 -9.93 7.41 -7.18
C GLY A 198 -11.12 7.96 -7.97
N GLU A 199 -11.83 8.97 -7.48
CA GLU A 199 -13.06 9.47 -8.11
C GLU A 199 -12.78 10.48 -9.24
N ASN A 200 -11.63 11.15 -9.23
CA ASN A 200 -11.29 12.16 -10.24
C ASN A 200 -10.55 11.61 -11.48
N ILE A 201 -10.31 10.30 -11.57
CA ILE A 201 -9.44 9.72 -12.62
C ILE A 201 -10.19 9.14 -13.84
N ASN A 202 -11.53 9.26 -13.97
CA ASN A 202 -12.17 8.87 -15.23
C ASN A 202 -13.53 9.54 -15.49
N LYS A 203 -13.53 10.55 -16.38
CA LYS A 203 -14.64 10.77 -17.33
C LYS A 203 -14.36 9.91 -18.59
N SER A 204 -14.39 8.59 -18.43
CA SER A 204 -14.55 7.64 -19.54
C SER A 204 -15.20 6.35 -19.00
N PRO A 205 -16.18 5.76 -19.71
CA PRO A 205 -17.30 5.07 -19.06
C PRO A 205 -17.06 3.57 -18.91
N VAL A 206 -16.13 3.14 -18.04
CA VAL A 206 -16.07 1.72 -17.63
C VAL A 206 -15.57 1.60 -16.18
N TRP A 207 -16.54 1.69 -15.25
CA TRP A 207 -16.56 1.14 -13.89
C TRP A 207 -15.43 1.50 -12.90
N SER A 208 -15.64 2.59 -12.17
CA SER A 208 -15.09 2.81 -10.82
C SER A 208 -16.19 3.32 -9.88
N THR A 209 -17.22 2.51 -9.64
CA THR A 209 -18.19 2.83 -8.57
C THR A 209 -17.68 2.22 -7.26
N PRO A 210 -17.53 3.00 -6.18
CA PRO A 210 -17.47 2.42 -4.85
C PRO A 210 -18.82 1.72 -4.63
N ILE A 211 -18.81 0.43 -4.24
CA ILE A 211 -20.02 -0.26 -3.79
C ILE A 211 -20.49 0.47 -2.51
N LYS A 212 -21.32 1.50 -2.68
CA LYS A 212 -22.18 2.00 -1.61
C LYS A 212 -23.16 0.86 -1.32
N GLN A 213 -23.07 0.27 -0.12
CA GLN A 213 -24.16 -0.52 0.43
C GLN A 213 -25.38 0.40 0.49
N GLN A 214 -26.23 0.33 -0.53
CA GLN A 214 -27.54 0.92 -0.51
C GLN A 214 -28.40 0.02 0.39
N LEU A 215 -28.39 0.31 1.70
CA LEU A 215 -29.38 -0.23 2.62
C LEU A 215 -30.73 0.36 2.19
N SER A 216 -31.56 -0.45 1.54
CA SER A 216 -32.99 -0.15 1.38
C SER A 216 -33.74 -0.53 2.68
N PRO A 217 -34.85 0.14 3.02
CA PRO A 217 -35.56 -0.07 4.28
C PRO A 217 -36.14 -1.48 4.36
N SER A 218 -35.95 -2.11 5.52
CA SER A 218 -36.44 -3.44 5.89
C SER A 218 -37.90 -3.68 5.50
N THR A 219 -38.15 -4.68 4.66
CA THR A 219 -39.44 -5.37 4.59
C THR A 219 -39.32 -6.65 5.43
N PRO A 220 -40.20 -6.92 6.42
CA PRO A 220 -40.03 -8.05 7.33
C PRO A 220 -40.28 -9.38 6.61
N TYR A 221 -39.35 -10.31 6.78
CA TYR A 221 -39.39 -11.67 6.24
C TYR A 221 -40.53 -12.46 6.90
N ALA A 222 -41.49 -12.94 6.11
CA ALA A 222 -42.51 -13.89 6.55
C ALA A 222 -41.88 -15.26 6.84
N SER A 223 -42.19 -15.83 8.00
CA SER A 223 -41.72 -17.16 8.41
C SER A 223 -42.52 -18.27 7.72
N PRO A 224 -41.90 -19.37 7.23
CA PRO A 224 -42.65 -20.49 6.67
C PRO A 224 -43.22 -21.37 7.78
N LEU A 225 -44.55 -21.54 7.77
CA LEU A 225 -45.29 -22.48 8.61
C LEU A 225 -44.87 -23.93 8.32
N ARG A 226 -44.54 -24.65 9.38
CA ARG A 226 -44.21 -26.07 9.41
C ARG A 226 -45.51 -26.88 9.42
N ASN A 227 -45.94 -27.42 8.28
CA ASN A 227 -46.96 -28.46 8.23
C ASN A 227 -46.29 -29.83 8.05
N LYS A 228 -46.38 -30.67 9.09
CA LYS A 228 -46.08 -32.11 9.03
C LYS A 228 -47.41 -32.86 8.90
N SER A 229 -47.60 -33.58 7.81
CA SER A 229 -48.54 -34.71 7.76
C SER A 229 -47.90 -35.88 7.03
N LEU A 230 -48.05 -37.05 7.66
CA LEU A 230 -47.43 -38.35 7.43
C LEU A 230 -47.50 -38.86 5.98
N GLN A 231 -46.42 -39.54 5.56
CA GLN A 231 -46.49 -40.73 4.71
C GLN A 231 -45.24 -41.61 4.97
N THR A 232 -45.48 -42.85 5.41
CA THR A 232 -44.50 -43.91 5.69
C THR A 232 -44.11 -44.66 4.41
N PRO A 233 -42.85 -45.05 4.19
CA PRO A 233 -42.50 -46.08 3.21
C PRO A 233 -42.15 -47.42 3.87
N THR A 234 -42.70 -48.48 3.29
CA THR A 234 -42.52 -49.90 3.54
C THR A 234 -41.10 -50.37 3.18
N HIS A 235 -40.52 -51.22 4.03
CA HIS A 235 -39.23 -51.90 3.81
C HIS A 235 -39.48 -53.27 3.16
N ASP A 236 -38.94 -53.50 1.96
CA ASP A 236 -38.66 -54.84 1.43
C ASP A 236 -37.23 -54.89 0.88
N ARG A 237 -36.45 -55.88 1.33
CA ARG A 237 -35.05 -56.08 0.96
C ARG A 237 -34.92 -57.52 0.43
N PRO A 238 -34.44 -57.79 -0.79
CA PRO A 238 -34.28 -59.16 -1.28
C PRO A 238 -32.97 -59.78 -0.79
N THR A 239 -33.05 -61.03 -0.36
CA THR A 239 -31.93 -61.92 -0.03
C THR A 239 -31.26 -62.46 -1.29
N SER A 240 -29.92 -62.43 -1.37
CA SER A 240 -29.15 -63.11 -2.41
C SER A 240 -28.83 -64.55 -2.00
N SER A 241 -29.12 -65.51 -2.88
CA SER A 241 -28.62 -66.89 -2.79
C SER A 241 -27.91 -67.29 -4.08
N LYS A 242 -26.64 -67.71 -3.92
CA LYS A 242 -25.79 -68.57 -4.77
C LYS A 242 -26.39 -69.09 -6.08
N LYS A 243 -25.77 -68.74 -7.21
CA LYS A 243 -24.79 -69.54 -7.96
C LYS A 243 -24.20 -68.72 -9.10
#